data_AF-A0AAV8QT57-F1
#
_entry.id   AF-A0AAV8QT57-F1
#
_cell.length_a   1.000
_cell.length_b   1.000
_cell.length_c   1.000
_cell.angle_alpha   90.00
_cell.angle_beta   90.00
_cell.angle_gamma   90.00
#
_symmetry.space_group_name_H-M   'P 1'
#
loop_
_entity.id
_entity.type
_entity.pdbx_description
1 polymer ?
#
loop_
_entity_poly.entity_id
_entity_poly.type
_entity_poly.pdbx_seq_one_letter_code
_entity_poly.pdbx_strand_id
1 'polypeptide(L)'
;MWRRVCVAPRRSALAKPHPSVAALRGRALSPFPPSSPSPKPAVFFSSVPGDGSLNKRLEDVMPIATGLEREEIQAELEGKKRFDMDAPVGPFGTKEAPAVIQSYYDKRIVGCPGGRGEDEHDVVWFWLEKGKPHECPVCSQYFVLEVIGEGGPPDGHGDEDDH
;
A
#
# COMPACT_ATOMS: atom_id res chain seq x y z
N MET A 1 -6.90 -32.34 16.78
CA MET A 1 -7.92 -31.84 15.82
C MET A 1 -9.31 -32.12 16.37
N TRP A 2 -9.79 -31.42 17.40
CA TRP A 2 -11.13 -31.64 17.98
C TRP A 2 -11.93 -30.34 17.96
N ARG A 3 -12.98 -30.32 17.14
CA ARG A 3 -14.01 -29.27 17.07
C ARG A 3 -15.11 -29.62 18.09
N ARG A 4 -15.52 -28.67 18.93
CA ARG A 4 -16.83 -28.73 19.62
C ARG A 4 -17.73 -27.65 19.06
N VAL A 5 -18.73 -28.10 18.33
CA VAL A 5 -19.91 -27.34 17.89
C VAL A 5 -20.98 -27.52 18.96
N CYS A 6 -21.56 -26.43 19.45
CA CYS A 6 -22.82 -26.46 20.19
C CYS A 6 -23.76 -25.38 19.64
N VAL A 7 -24.95 -25.82 19.23
CA VAL A 7 -26.04 -25.03 18.64
C VAL A 7 -26.99 -24.54 19.73
N ALA A 8 -27.55 -23.34 19.53
CA ALA A 8 -28.40 -22.55 20.43
C ALA A 8 -29.84 -23.11 20.65
N PRO A 9 -30.61 -22.51 21.58
CA PRO A 9 -32.05 -22.43 21.44
C PRO A 9 -32.56 -20.97 21.28
N ARG A 10 -33.40 -20.78 20.27
CA ARG A 10 -34.24 -19.60 20.02
C ARG A 10 -35.31 -19.44 21.13
N ARG A 11 -35.63 -18.21 21.51
CA ARG A 11 -36.86 -17.87 22.21
C ARG A 11 -37.64 -16.82 21.41
N SER A 12 -38.90 -17.13 21.14
CA SER A 12 -39.90 -16.25 20.50
C SER A 12 -40.90 -15.78 21.56
N ALA A 13 -41.37 -14.54 21.49
CA ALA A 13 -42.59 -14.10 22.18
C ALA A 13 -43.32 -13.01 21.38
N LEU A 14 -44.65 -13.04 21.49
CA LEU A 14 -45.68 -12.51 20.60
C LEU A 14 -46.23 -11.14 21.08
N ALA A 15 -46.90 -10.42 20.17
CA ALA A 15 -47.35 -9.01 20.23
C ALA A 15 -48.68 -8.71 20.96
N LYS A 16 -48.98 -7.39 21.12
CA LYS A 16 -50.27 -6.61 20.97
C LYS A 16 -50.54 -5.57 22.12
N PRO A 17 -51.54 -4.64 22.08
CA PRO A 17 -51.48 -3.35 21.34
C PRO A 17 -52.19 -2.11 22.02
N HIS A 18 -52.15 -0.91 21.39
CA HIS A 18 -53.08 0.27 21.43
C HIS A 18 -53.38 1.00 22.79
N PRO A 19 -53.84 2.29 22.85
CA PRO A 19 -54.75 2.97 21.92
C PRO A 19 -54.42 4.43 21.49
N SER A 20 -55.20 4.83 20.49
CA SER A 20 -55.29 6.14 19.82
C SER A 20 -56.38 6.99 20.46
N VAL A 21 -56.21 8.32 20.49
CA VAL A 21 -57.30 9.28 20.78
C VAL A 21 -57.19 10.46 19.82
N ALA A 22 -58.35 10.86 19.27
CA ALA A 22 -58.49 11.83 18.18
C ALA A 22 -59.24 13.10 18.61
N ALA A 23 -59.05 14.14 17.78
CA ALA A 23 -59.90 15.32 17.51
C ALA A 23 -59.91 16.44 18.58
N LEU A 24 -60.05 17.75 18.28
CA LEU A 24 -60.96 18.45 17.36
C LEU A 24 -60.44 19.83 16.89
N ARG A 25 -60.72 20.11 15.60
CA ARG A 25 -61.27 21.32 14.93
C ARG A 25 -61.00 22.74 15.47
N GLY A 26 -60.54 23.59 14.55
CA GLY A 26 -60.89 25.03 14.48
C GLY A 26 -60.80 25.53 13.03
N ARG A 27 -61.94 25.91 12.44
CA ARG A 27 -62.05 26.58 11.12
C ARG A 27 -62.04 28.10 11.36
N ALA A 28 -61.33 28.86 10.54
CA ALA A 28 -61.66 30.25 10.25
C ALA A 28 -61.36 30.56 8.77
N LEU A 29 -62.34 31.17 8.10
CA LEU A 29 -62.33 31.60 6.70
C LEU A 29 -61.86 33.05 6.61
N SER A 30 -61.18 33.43 5.51
CA SER A 30 -61.25 34.75 4.80
C SER A 30 -60.05 34.99 3.85
N PRO A 31 -60.14 35.85 2.82
CA PRO A 31 -59.76 35.45 1.46
C PRO A 31 -58.78 36.36 0.66
N PHE A 32 -58.21 35.80 -0.43
CA PHE A 32 -57.52 36.39 -1.62
C PHE A 32 -56.13 37.08 -1.47
N PRO A 33 -55.32 37.27 -2.54
CA PRO A 33 -55.03 36.49 -3.78
C PRO A 33 -53.48 36.26 -3.98
N PRO A 34 -52.96 35.68 -5.10
CA PRO A 34 -51.61 35.11 -5.16
C PRO A 34 -50.53 36.10 -5.65
N SER A 35 -49.33 36.05 -5.08
CA SER A 35 -48.14 36.72 -5.60
C SER A 35 -46.92 35.79 -5.64
N SER A 36 -46.48 35.55 -6.89
CA SER A 36 -45.17 35.11 -7.40
C SER A 36 -44.12 34.51 -6.42
N PRO A 37 -43.68 33.26 -6.60
CA PRO A 37 -42.45 32.78 -5.95
C PRO A 37 -41.22 33.25 -6.73
N SER A 38 -40.41 34.09 -6.11
CA SER A 38 -39.04 34.40 -6.57
C SER A 38 -38.19 33.12 -6.63
N PRO A 39 -37.39 32.90 -7.69
CA PRO A 39 -36.50 31.74 -7.76
C PRO A 39 -35.38 31.89 -6.73
N LYS A 40 -35.26 30.93 -5.80
CA LYS A 40 -34.12 30.82 -4.89
C LYS A 40 -32.87 30.46 -5.72
N PRO A 41 -31.70 31.06 -5.44
CA PRO A 41 -30.48 30.67 -6.15
C PRO A 41 -30.17 29.22 -5.79
N ALA A 42 -30.14 28.36 -6.81
CA ALA A 42 -29.65 27.01 -6.66
C ALA A 42 -28.17 27.10 -6.30
N VAL A 43 -27.84 26.77 -5.06
CA VAL A 43 -26.46 26.50 -4.66
C VAL A 43 -26.08 25.20 -5.38
N PHE A 44 -25.43 25.33 -6.52
CA PHE A 44 -24.85 24.19 -7.23
C PHE A 44 -23.64 23.73 -6.44
N PHE A 45 -23.86 22.87 -5.44
CA PHE A 45 -22.82 21.93 -5.03
C PHE A 45 -22.58 21.02 -6.24
N SER A 46 -21.41 21.13 -6.84
CA SER A 46 -20.93 20.12 -7.80
C SER A 46 -20.71 18.85 -7.00
N SER A 47 -21.73 18.01 -6.95
CA SER A 47 -21.63 16.66 -6.45
C SER A 47 -20.71 15.93 -7.43
N VAL A 48 -19.43 15.78 -7.09
CA VAL A 48 -18.62 14.72 -7.70
C VAL A 48 -19.40 13.43 -7.44
N PRO A 49 -19.80 12.67 -8.47
CA PRO A 49 -20.48 11.41 -8.26
C PRO A 49 -19.45 10.45 -7.66
N GLY A 50 -19.36 10.46 -6.33
CA GLY A 50 -18.68 9.43 -5.57
C GLY A 50 -19.54 8.18 -5.68
N ASP A 51 -19.29 7.36 -6.69
CA ASP A 51 -19.74 5.98 -6.68
C ASP A 51 -19.13 5.35 -5.42
N GLY A 52 -20.00 5.00 -4.47
CA GLY A 52 -19.63 4.37 -3.19
C GLY A 52 -19.17 2.93 -3.37
N SER A 53 -18.47 2.62 -4.46
CA SER A 53 -17.77 1.37 -4.63
C SER A 53 -16.59 1.34 -3.67
N LEU A 54 -16.59 0.36 -2.77
CA LEU A 54 -15.47 0.06 -1.87
C LEU A 54 -14.20 -0.38 -2.62
N ASN A 55 -14.25 -0.47 -3.96
CA ASN A 55 -13.11 -0.74 -4.83
C ASN A 55 -13.00 0.40 -5.85
N LYS A 56 -12.23 1.45 -5.53
CA LYS A 56 -11.80 2.45 -6.51
C LYS A 56 -10.76 1.82 -7.42
N ARG A 57 -10.85 2.08 -8.73
CA ARG A 57 -9.80 1.66 -9.69
C ARG A 57 -8.62 2.65 -9.63
N LEU A 58 -7.42 2.20 -9.99
CA LEU A 58 -6.21 3.04 -9.97
C LEU A 58 -6.38 4.29 -10.83
N GLU A 59 -7.07 4.18 -11.97
CA GLU A 59 -7.34 5.27 -12.91
C GLU A 59 -8.23 6.37 -12.31
N ASP A 60 -9.13 6.02 -11.38
CA ASP A 60 -10.03 6.97 -10.72
C ASP A 60 -9.30 7.77 -9.61
N VAL A 61 -8.20 7.23 -9.09
CA VAL A 61 -7.39 7.85 -8.02
C VAL A 61 -6.30 8.77 -8.59
N MET A 62 -5.79 8.48 -9.80
CA MET A 62 -4.80 9.29 -10.50
C MET A 62 -5.05 10.81 -10.60
N PRO A 63 -6.28 11.33 -10.84
CA PRO A 63 -6.50 12.77 -10.93
C PRO A 63 -6.35 13.51 -9.61
N ILE A 64 -6.47 12.81 -8.47
CA ILE A 64 -6.34 13.39 -7.12
C ILE A 64 -5.01 13.04 -6.43
N ALA A 65 -4.31 11.99 -6.90
CA ALA A 65 -3.04 11.56 -6.34
C ALA A 65 -1.90 12.58 -6.62
N THR A 66 -1.05 12.82 -5.63
CA THR A 66 0.10 13.74 -5.71
C THR A 66 1.36 13.14 -5.06
N GLY A 67 2.54 13.63 -5.44
CA GLY A 67 3.82 13.17 -4.88
C GLY A 67 4.12 11.70 -5.15
N LEU A 68 4.66 11.00 -4.14
CA LEU A 68 5.09 9.61 -4.28
C LEU A 68 3.94 8.64 -4.59
N GLU A 69 2.75 8.91 -4.05
CA GLU A 69 1.54 8.13 -4.32
C GLU A 69 1.22 8.14 -5.82
N ARG A 70 1.26 9.32 -6.45
CA ARG A 70 1.00 9.45 -7.89
C ARG A 70 2.00 8.68 -8.74
N GLU A 71 3.27 8.77 -8.39
CA GLU A 71 4.34 8.10 -9.14
C GLU A 71 4.27 6.57 -9.01
N GLU A 72 3.84 6.05 -7.86
CA GLU A 72 3.59 4.62 -7.66
C GLU A 72 2.43 4.14 -8.53
N ILE A 73 1.27 4.83 -8.48
CA ILE A 73 0.11 4.48 -9.30
C ILE A 73 0.42 4.58 -10.80
N GLN A 74 1.19 5.59 -11.22
CA GLN A 74 1.62 5.73 -12.62
C GLN A 74 2.47 4.52 -13.07
N ALA A 75 3.40 4.04 -12.24
CA ALA A 75 4.20 2.86 -12.55
C ALA A 75 3.33 1.61 -12.65
N GLU A 76 2.36 1.44 -11.74
CA GLU A 76 1.42 0.31 -11.75
C GLU A 76 0.57 0.30 -13.02
N LEU A 77 0.11 1.46 -13.51
CA LEU A 77 -0.60 1.59 -14.78
C LEU A 77 0.26 1.21 -15.99
N GLU A 78 1.56 1.45 -15.92
CA GLU A 78 2.53 0.97 -16.93
C GLU A 78 2.88 -0.51 -16.75
N GLY A 79 2.36 -1.18 -15.72
CA GLY A 79 2.68 -2.57 -15.37
C GLY A 79 4.07 -2.76 -14.77
N LYS A 80 4.68 -1.70 -14.24
CA LYS A 80 6.01 -1.72 -13.60
C LYS A 80 5.86 -1.45 -12.10
N LYS A 81 6.71 -2.06 -11.27
CA LYS A 81 6.82 -1.67 -9.86
C LYS A 81 7.78 -0.50 -9.74
N ARG A 82 7.37 0.55 -9.04
CA ARG A 82 8.24 1.71 -8.80
C ARG A 82 9.44 1.38 -7.91
N PHE A 83 9.21 0.58 -6.87
CA PHE A 83 10.24 0.10 -5.96
C PHE A 83 10.37 -1.41 -6.08
N ASP A 84 11.60 -1.89 -6.25
CA ASP A 84 11.89 -3.32 -6.21
C ASP A 84 11.98 -3.78 -4.75
N MET A 85 10.88 -4.32 -4.24
CA MET A 85 10.77 -4.87 -2.89
C MET A 85 11.12 -6.36 -2.84
N ASP A 86 11.26 -7.00 -4.00
CA ASP A 86 11.50 -8.44 -4.07
C ASP A 86 12.96 -8.73 -3.73
N ALA A 87 13.21 -9.88 -3.09
CA ALA A 87 14.57 -10.30 -2.81
C ALA A 87 15.29 -10.65 -4.13
N PRO A 88 16.58 -10.30 -4.30
CA PRO A 88 17.32 -10.69 -5.49
C PRO A 88 17.41 -12.22 -5.54
N VAL A 89 16.86 -12.81 -6.59
CA VAL A 89 16.90 -14.25 -6.84
C VAL A 89 17.89 -14.54 -7.96
N GLY A 90 18.89 -15.35 -7.67
CA GLY A 90 19.92 -15.75 -8.63
C GLY A 90 20.48 -17.14 -8.33
N PRO A 91 21.34 -17.66 -9.21
CA PRO A 91 22.07 -18.89 -8.94
C PRO A 91 23.02 -18.70 -7.76
N PHE A 92 23.53 -19.82 -7.24
CA PHE A 92 24.57 -19.81 -6.23
C PHE A 92 25.85 -19.17 -6.80
N GLY A 93 26.34 -18.12 -6.15
CA GLY A 93 27.48 -17.34 -6.62
C GLY A 93 28.81 -18.03 -6.36
N THR A 94 29.57 -18.34 -7.40
CA THR A 94 30.95 -18.85 -7.28
C THR A 94 31.95 -17.73 -7.49
N LYS A 95 33.24 -18.01 -7.28
CA LYS A 95 34.32 -17.03 -7.49
C LYS A 95 34.40 -16.53 -8.93
N GLU A 96 34.10 -17.40 -9.90
CA GLU A 96 34.11 -17.10 -11.32
C GLU A 96 32.79 -16.45 -11.77
N ALA A 97 31.68 -16.84 -11.16
CA ALA A 97 30.33 -16.34 -11.46
C ALA A 97 29.64 -15.89 -10.16
N PRO A 98 30.00 -14.71 -9.62
CA PRO A 98 29.46 -14.24 -8.35
C PRO A 98 27.98 -13.85 -8.49
N ALA A 99 27.26 -13.89 -7.37
CA ALA A 99 25.90 -13.38 -7.30
C ALA A 99 25.91 -11.84 -7.38
N VAL A 100 25.35 -11.30 -8.47
CA VAL A 100 25.31 -9.87 -8.71
C VAL A 100 24.11 -9.26 -8.00
N ILE A 101 24.37 -8.29 -7.12
CA ILE A 101 23.36 -7.57 -6.35
C ILE A 101 23.32 -6.13 -6.84
N GLN A 102 22.16 -5.70 -7.30
CA GLN A 102 21.97 -4.33 -7.76
C GLN A 102 21.80 -3.37 -6.58
N SER A 103 22.33 -2.16 -6.68
CA SER A 103 22.17 -1.11 -5.68
C SER A 103 22.12 0.26 -6.34
N TYR A 104 21.40 1.22 -5.74
CA TYR A 104 21.43 2.61 -6.20
C TYR A 104 22.68 3.36 -5.69
N TYR A 105 23.20 2.93 -4.53
CA TYR A 105 24.38 3.48 -3.86
C TYR A 105 25.60 2.56 -4.00
N ASP A 106 26.80 3.06 -3.69
CA ASP A 106 28.05 2.29 -3.73
C ASP A 106 28.16 1.21 -2.63
N LYS A 107 27.23 1.19 -1.65
CA LYS A 107 27.14 0.18 -0.59
C LYS A 107 25.70 -0.24 -0.34
N ARG A 108 25.46 -1.53 -0.10
CA ARG A 108 24.14 -2.11 0.24
C ARG A 108 24.26 -3.19 1.31
N ILE A 109 23.29 -3.25 2.23
CA ILE A 109 23.18 -4.34 3.20
C ILE A 109 22.57 -5.56 2.50
N VAL A 110 23.24 -6.70 2.59
CA VAL A 110 22.81 -7.96 1.96
C VAL A 110 22.71 -9.04 3.04
N GLY A 111 21.67 -9.88 2.95
CA GLY A 111 21.46 -11.04 3.79
C GLY A 111 21.60 -12.32 2.98
N CYS A 112 22.52 -13.21 3.37
CA CYS A 112 22.66 -14.53 2.77
C CYS A 112 21.98 -15.59 3.65
N PRO A 113 20.90 -16.25 3.19
CA PRO A 113 20.26 -17.36 3.91
C PRO A 113 20.91 -18.73 3.64
N GLY A 114 22.00 -18.77 2.87
CA GLY A 114 22.65 -20.01 2.44
C GLY A 114 22.19 -20.54 1.08
N GLY A 115 22.81 -21.65 0.68
CA GLY A 115 22.50 -22.40 -0.54
C GLY A 115 21.35 -23.39 -0.33
N ARG A 116 21.09 -24.25 -1.31
CA ARG A 116 20.11 -25.34 -1.18
C ARG A 116 20.78 -26.59 -0.63
N GLY A 117 20.21 -27.21 0.40
CA GLY A 117 20.71 -28.48 0.94
C GLY A 117 21.70 -28.28 2.09
N GLU A 118 22.92 -28.81 1.96
CA GLU A 118 23.90 -28.80 3.06
C GLU A 118 24.48 -27.42 3.38
N ASP A 119 24.34 -26.47 2.45
CA ASP A 119 24.80 -25.09 2.59
C ASP A 119 23.72 -24.13 3.15
N GLU A 120 22.62 -24.66 3.68
CA GLU A 120 21.57 -23.88 4.37
C GLU A 120 22.07 -23.42 5.75
N HIS A 121 21.91 -22.13 6.06
CA HIS A 121 22.32 -21.58 7.35
C HIS A 121 21.45 -20.38 7.77
N ASP A 122 21.59 -19.93 9.02
CA ASP A 122 20.91 -18.72 9.50
C ASP A 122 21.36 -17.49 8.71
N VAL A 123 20.48 -16.49 8.56
CA VAL A 123 20.77 -15.33 7.72
C VAL A 123 21.99 -14.55 8.23
N VAL A 124 23.03 -14.49 7.41
CA VAL A 124 24.22 -13.68 7.66
C VAL A 124 24.04 -12.34 6.96
N TRP A 125 24.07 -11.26 7.73
CA TRP A 125 23.97 -9.89 7.24
C TRP A 125 25.35 -9.25 7.13
N PHE A 126 25.62 -8.58 6.01
CA PHE A 126 26.89 -7.89 5.78
C PHE A 126 26.71 -6.66 4.89
N TRP A 127 27.69 -5.76 4.97
CA TRP A 127 27.82 -4.64 4.03
C TRP A 127 28.54 -5.10 2.78
N LEU A 128 27.88 -4.99 1.64
CA LEU A 128 28.48 -5.21 0.33
C LEU A 128 28.86 -3.87 -0.27
N GLU A 129 30.13 -3.71 -0.65
CA GLU A 129 30.67 -2.47 -1.23
C GLU A 129 31.00 -2.69 -2.72
N LYS A 130 30.85 -1.63 -3.51
CA LYS A 130 31.25 -1.62 -4.92
C LYS A 130 32.74 -1.96 -5.08
N GLY A 131 33.05 -2.83 -6.03
CA GLY A 131 34.43 -3.22 -6.36
C GLY A 131 35.11 -4.16 -5.35
N LYS A 132 34.44 -4.49 -4.24
CA LYS A 132 34.95 -5.45 -3.25
C LYS A 132 34.02 -6.66 -3.19
N PRO A 133 34.36 -7.78 -3.86
CA PRO A 133 33.57 -9.00 -3.73
C PRO A 133 33.55 -9.45 -2.27
N HIS A 134 32.39 -9.86 -1.78
CA HIS A 134 32.22 -10.40 -0.44
C HIS A 134 31.95 -11.90 -0.51
N GLU A 135 32.64 -12.68 0.32
CA GLU A 135 32.43 -14.11 0.48
C GLU A 135 31.67 -14.36 1.79
N CYS A 136 30.56 -15.11 1.71
CA CYS A 136 29.83 -15.48 2.91
C CYS A 136 30.67 -16.44 3.77
N PRO A 137 30.86 -16.17 5.08
CA PRO A 137 31.73 -16.98 5.94
C PRO A 137 31.21 -18.40 6.22
N VAL A 138 29.96 -18.71 5.85
CA VAL A 138 29.32 -20.02 6.13
C VAL A 138 29.18 -20.85 4.86
N CYS A 139 28.44 -20.35 3.86
CA CYS A 139 28.24 -21.08 2.60
C CYS A 139 29.33 -20.84 1.55
N SER A 140 30.28 -19.92 1.77
CA SER A 140 31.34 -19.58 0.79
C SER A 140 30.79 -19.05 -0.55
N GLN A 141 29.57 -18.50 -0.56
CA GLN A 141 29.00 -17.84 -1.73
C GLN A 141 29.64 -16.47 -1.96
N TYR A 142 29.94 -16.15 -3.22
CA TYR A 142 30.51 -14.86 -3.62
C TYR A 142 29.41 -13.88 -4.07
N PHE A 143 29.51 -12.64 -3.60
CA PHE A 143 28.61 -11.54 -3.92
C PHE A 143 29.38 -10.36 -4.49
N VAL A 144 28.83 -9.72 -5.52
CA VAL A 144 29.37 -8.50 -6.13
C VAL A 144 28.24 -7.47 -6.26
N LEU A 145 28.55 -6.21 -5.99
CA LEU A 145 27.60 -5.11 -6.10
C LEU A 145 27.72 -4.41 -7.45
N GLU A 146 26.59 -4.29 -8.14
CA GLU A 146 26.42 -3.52 -9.36
C GLU A 146 25.62 -2.25 -9.06
N VAL A 147 26.15 -1.08 -9.40
CA VAL A 147 25.47 0.20 -9.17
C VAL A 147 24.64 0.57 -10.38
N ILE A 148 23.33 0.71 -10.20
CA ILE A 148 22.36 1.05 -11.26
C ILE A 148 21.95 2.54 -11.27
N GLY A 149 22.39 3.30 -10.27
CA GLY A 149 22.05 4.72 -10.06
C GLY A 149 23.25 5.66 -10.13
N GLU A 150 23.10 6.84 -9.53
CA GLU A 150 24.16 7.85 -9.42
C GLU A 150 25.36 7.37 -8.58
N GLY A 151 25.15 6.36 -7.73
CA GLY A 151 26.17 5.88 -6.81
C GLY A 151 26.36 6.80 -5.61
N GLY A 152 27.54 6.75 -4.99
CA GLY A 152 27.87 7.51 -3.79
C GLY A 152 27.54 6.78 -2.48
N PRO A 153 28.01 7.33 -1.35
CA PRO A 153 27.80 6.73 -0.05
C PRO A 153 26.34 6.94 0.41
N PRO A 154 25.71 5.93 1.04
CA PRO A 154 24.29 5.96 1.37
C PRO A 154 23.92 6.96 2.49
N ASP A 155 24.91 7.46 3.23
CA ASP A 155 24.75 8.44 4.31
C ASP A 155 24.77 9.90 3.82
N GLY A 156 25.11 10.14 2.54
CA GLY A 156 25.11 11.48 1.95
C GLY A 156 26.22 12.41 2.45
N HIS A 157 27.17 11.88 3.22
CA HIS A 157 28.38 12.58 3.61
C HIS A 157 29.47 12.18 2.62
N GLY A 158 29.78 13.07 1.67
CA GLY A 158 30.96 12.88 0.83
C GLY A 158 32.22 12.90 1.69
N ASP A 159 33.21 12.09 1.36
CA ASP A 159 34.53 12.10 2.00
C ASP A 159 35.27 13.41 1.62
N GLU A 160 34.82 14.56 2.12
CA GLU A 160 35.53 15.85 2.06
C GLU A 160 36.49 15.97 3.25
N ASP A 161 37.43 15.05 3.38
CA ASP A 161 38.52 15.14 4.36
C ASP A 161 39.84 14.76 3.70
N ASP A 162 40.44 15.70 2.96
CA ASP A 162 41.88 15.69 2.68
C ASP A 162 42.34 17.06 2.10
N HIS A 163 42.67 18.01 2.98
CA HIS A 163 43.60 19.12 2.71
C HIS A 163 44.35 19.56 3.96
#